data_AF-A0A7L0U5V0-F1
#
_entry.id   AF-A0A7L0U5V0-F1
#
_cell.length_a   1.000
_cell.length_b   1.000
_cell.length_c   1.000
_cell.angle_alpha   90.00
_cell.angle_beta   90.00
_cell.angle_gamma   90.00
#
_symmetry.space_group_name_H-M   'P 1'
#
loop_
_entity.id
_entity.type
_entity.pdbx_description
1 polymer ?
#
loop_
_entity_poly.entity_id
_entity_poly.type
_entity_poly.pdbx_seq_one_letter_code
_entity_poly.pdbx_strand_id
1 'polypeptide(L)'
;LLPAEAEALVRALQGTDLRDTGGQGWLRQHECVEKLNMHAILSASVGQEQHLTELLITFAKIPVLIWELISVEIWKYKIFPVLCQLEDFRPRSTFPIYMVLHHEASLINLLETVFFYKEICESAEDNILDLIDYCHRKLTLLAARSTNEQTAVLVPPQELQKQAETMEFEISLKALSVLRFITDQVESLPLSALTRMLNTHNLPCLLVELVEHCPWSCREAGKLKKFENGAWHMVCPEDQVKMTKLDGQVWLALLNLLLTPECQRKYHFDGFNRRQLLKLRAFLTDVLIDQLPNLVDLQRFLSYLAVTEPAPLKKDLILEQVPIIWDHILKKNTGKWEAIAKQQVKHVFSPTKEEVRLQAHRWAQIYSLDMMEALAPDKPRCRVCGEEAGKRCSRCRNEWYCTR
;
A
#
# COMPACT_ATOMS: atom_id res chain seq x y z
N LEU A 1 -16.70 -14.25 8.24
CA LEU A 1 -16.29 -15.67 8.34
C LEU A 1 -16.62 -16.17 9.74
N LEU A 2 -17.00 -17.44 9.91
CA LEU A 2 -17.08 -18.04 11.24
C LEU A 2 -15.65 -18.24 11.80
N PRO A 3 -15.43 -18.22 13.13
CA PRO A 3 -14.08 -18.35 13.71
C PRO A 3 -13.30 -19.57 13.21
N ALA A 4 -13.93 -20.75 13.17
CA ALA A 4 -13.29 -21.98 12.67
C ALA A 4 -12.93 -21.93 11.18
N GLU A 5 -13.70 -21.19 10.37
CA GLU A 5 -13.40 -21.00 8.96
C GLU A 5 -12.20 -20.06 8.78
N ALA A 6 -12.14 -18.96 9.53
CA ALA A 6 -11.00 -18.04 9.53
C ALA A 6 -9.71 -18.78 9.95
N GLU A 7 -9.75 -19.58 11.01
CA GLU A 7 -8.63 -20.39 11.48
C GLU A 7 -8.14 -21.38 10.40
N ALA A 8 -9.06 -22.07 9.72
CA ALA A 8 -8.72 -22.99 8.64
C ALA A 8 -8.05 -22.28 7.46
N LEU A 9 -8.57 -21.11 7.05
CA LEU A 9 -8.00 -20.31 5.97
C LEU A 9 -6.61 -19.77 6.32
N VAL A 10 -6.43 -19.24 7.54
CA VAL A 10 -5.12 -18.75 8.01
C VAL A 10 -4.10 -19.88 8.03
N ARG A 11 -4.45 -21.06 8.57
CA ARG A 11 -3.55 -22.22 8.59
C ARG A 11 -3.11 -22.65 7.19
N ALA A 12 -4.03 -22.61 6.23
CA ALA A 12 -3.80 -23.02 4.85
C ALA A 12 -2.86 -22.09 4.07
N LEU A 13 -2.63 -20.85 4.53
CA LEU A 13 -1.72 -19.93 3.87
C LEU A 13 -0.30 -20.51 3.78
N GLN A 14 0.29 -20.48 2.60
CA GLN A 14 1.64 -20.97 2.34
C GLN A 14 2.34 -20.12 1.28
N GLY A 15 3.67 -20.06 1.35
CA GLY A 15 4.47 -19.41 0.32
C GLY A 15 4.42 -20.22 -0.98
N THR A 16 4.11 -19.55 -2.09
CA THR A 16 4.05 -20.14 -3.42
C THR A 16 5.37 -19.94 -4.15
N ASP A 17 5.72 -20.90 -5.02
CA ASP A 17 6.85 -20.74 -5.91
C ASP A 17 6.44 -19.83 -7.07
N LEU A 18 7.34 -18.93 -7.48
CA LEU A 18 7.13 -17.99 -8.57
C LEU A 18 6.75 -18.67 -9.89
N ARG A 19 7.16 -19.92 -10.09
CA ARG A 19 6.77 -20.73 -11.26
C ARG A 19 5.28 -21.10 -11.28
N ASP A 20 4.66 -21.21 -10.11
CA ASP A 20 3.29 -21.68 -9.93
C ASP A 20 2.28 -20.52 -9.89
N THR A 21 2.75 -19.27 -10.01
CA THR A 21 1.90 -18.07 -10.07
C THR A 21 0.83 -18.20 -11.14
N GLY A 22 -0.43 -17.98 -10.75
CA GLY A 22 -1.63 -18.13 -11.58
C GLY A 22 -2.12 -19.58 -11.76
N GLY A 23 -1.35 -20.58 -11.33
CA GLY A 23 -1.76 -21.99 -11.34
C GLY A 23 -2.90 -22.30 -10.36
N GLN A 24 -3.44 -23.52 -10.40
CA GLN A 24 -4.60 -23.91 -9.58
C GLN A 24 -4.36 -23.82 -8.06
N GLY A 25 -3.17 -24.18 -7.58
CA GLY A 25 -2.80 -24.05 -6.17
C GLY A 25 -2.73 -22.58 -5.75
N TRP A 26 -2.11 -21.75 -6.59
CA TRP A 26 -2.03 -20.30 -6.38
C TRP A 26 -3.41 -19.63 -6.41
N LEU A 27 -4.31 -20.04 -7.30
CA LEU A 27 -5.68 -19.49 -7.35
C LEU A 27 -6.45 -19.78 -6.06
N ARG A 28 -6.28 -20.97 -5.46
CA ARG A 28 -6.88 -21.28 -4.15
C ARG A 28 -6.30 -20.40 -3.04
N GLN A 29 -4.99 -20.19 -3.04
CA GLN A 29 -4.32 -19.29 -2.11
C GLN A 29 -4.85 -17.86 -2.25
N HIS A 30 -5.03 -17.38 -3.49
CA HIS A 30 -5.62 -16.08 -3.80
C HIS A 30 -7.06 -15.97 -3.26
N GLU A 31 -7.91 -16.98 -3.47
CA GLU A 31 -9.26 -17.04 -2.91
C GLU A 31 -9.23 -16.98 -1.36
N CYS A 32 -8.30 -17.67 -0.71
CA CYS A 32 -8.12 -17.61 0.74
C CYS A 32 -7.73 -16.20 1.20
N VAL A 33 -6.75 -15.57 0.55
CA VAL A 33 -6.27 -14.22 0.88
C VAL A 33 -7.40 -13.20 0.73
N GLU A 34 -8.20 -13.28 -0.33
CA GLU A 34 -9.33 -12.37 -0.51
C GLU A 34 -10.39 -12.52 0.57
N LYS A 35 -10.76 -13.75 0.93
CA LYS A 35 -11.72 -13.97 2.03
C LYS A 35 -11.21 -13.41 3.35
N LEU A 36 -9.92 -13.58 3.64
CA LEU A 36 -9.29 -13.02 4.84
C LEU A 36 -9.22 -11.49 4.78
N ASN A 37 -8.88 -10.91 3.63
CA ASN A 37 -8.86 -9.47 3.39
C ASN A 37 -10.24 -8.86 3.67
N MET A 38 -11.28 -9.41 3.05
CA MET A 38 -12.64 -8.94 3.25
C MET A 38 -13.11 -9.11 4.69
N HIS A 39 -12.76 -10.22 5.34
CA HIS A 39 -13.05 -10.43 6.75
C HIS A 39 -12.34 -9.39 7.63
N ALA A 40 -11.08 -9.08 7.34
CA ALA A 40 -10.30 -8.09 8.09
C ALA A 40 -10.95 -6.71 8.02
N ILE A 41 -11.32 -6.26 6.82
CA ILE A 41 -11.98 -4.95 6.61
C ILE A 41 -13.30 -4.88 7.38
N LEU A 42 -14.14 -5.91 7.27
CA LEU A 42 -15.43 -5.97 7.96
C LEU A 42 -15.25 -5.97 9.48
N SER A 43 -14.35 -6.80 10.00
CA SER A 43 -14.08 -6.85 11.43
C SER A 43 -13.55 -5.51 11.95
N ALA A 44 -12.66 -4.85 11.21
CA ALA A 44 -12.15 -3.51 11.53
C ALA A 44 -13.26 -2.45 11.59
N SER A 45 -14.27 -2.56 10.72
CA SER A 45 -15.39 -1.61 10.71
C SER A 45 -16.29 -1.72 11.96
N VAL A 46 -16.29 -2.89 12.62
CA VAL A 46 -17.09 -3.18 13.82
C VAL A 46 -16.22 -3.21 15.10
N GLY A 47 -14.90 -3.05 14.99
CA GLY A 47 -13.96 -3.09 16.12
C GLY A 47 -13.77 -4.50 16.71
N GLN A 48 -13.82 -5.55 15.87
CA GLN A 48 -13.72 -6.97 16.28
C GLN A 48 -12.56 -7.72 15.59
N GLU A 49 -11.53 -7.02 15.16
CA GLU A 49 -10.43 -7.54 14.34
C GLU A 49 -9.36 -8.35 15.10
N GLN A 50 -9.40 -8.33 16.44
CA GLN A 50 -8.40 -8.98 17.30
C GLN A 50 -8.26 -10.50 17.06
N HIS A 51 -9.34 -11.18 16.69
CA HIS A 51 -9.28 -12.62 16.44
C HIS A 51 -8.40 -12.99 15.23
N LEU A 52 -8.48 -12.22 14.14
CA LEU A 52 -7.69 -12.51 12.94
C LEU A 52 -6.21 -12.26 13.18
N THR A 53 -5.87 -11.17 13.89
CA THR A 53 -4.47 -10.84 14.21
C THR A 53 -3.85 -11.91 15.11
N GLU A 54 -4.57 -12.38 16.12
CA GLU A 54 -4.13 -13.50 16.98
C GLU A 54 -3.86 -14.77 16.17
N LEU A 55 -4.73 -15.14 15.22
CA LEU A 55 -4.53 -16.30 14.36
C LEU A 55 -3.29 -16.15 13.46
N LEU A 56 -3.10 -14.98 12.85
CA LEU A 56 -1.95 -14.70 11.98
C LEU A 56 -0.62 -14.79 12.75
N ILE A 57 -0.59 -14.30 13.99
CA ILE A 57 0.57 -14.40 14.87
C ILE A 57 0.79 -15.84 15.30
N THR A 58 -0.25 -16.50 15.82
CA THR A 58 -0.18 -17.88 16.34
C THR A 58 0.33 -18.88 15.30
N PHE A 59 -0.07 -18.71 14.04
CA PHE A 59 0.38 -19.58 12.94
C PHE A 59 1.55 -19.01 12.12
N ALA A 60 2.21 -17.95 12.60
CA ALA A 60 3.37 -17.31 11.97
C ALA A 60 3.18 -16.99 10.48
N LYS A 61 2.04 -16.38 10.14
CA LYS A 61 1.63 -16.13 8.73
C LYS A 61 2.02 -14.77 8.19
N ILE A 62 2.50 -13.83 9.01
CA ILE A 62 2.96 -12.53 8.53
C ILE A 62 4.15 -12.66 7.56
N PRO A 63 5.22 -13.42 7.85
CA PRO A 63 6.27 -13.70 6.88
C PRO A 63 5.78 -14.33 5.57
N VAL A 64 4.74 -15.18 5.63
CA VAL A 64 4.14 -15.82 4.45
C VAL A 64 3.40 -14.80 3.59
N LEU A 65 2.65 -13.87 4.19
CA LEU A 65 1.97 -12.81 3.45
C LEU A 65 2.97 -11.84 2.80
N ILE A 66 4.06 -11.50 3.50
CA ILE A 66 5.15 -10.69 2.93
C ILE A 66 5.81 -11.47 1.78
N TRP A 67 6.04 -12.77 1.92
CA TRP A 67 6.58 -13.61 0.85
C TRP A 67 5.73 -13.57 -0.41
N GLU A 68 4.43 -13.75 -0.28
CA GLU A 68 3.51 -13.70 -1.42
C GLU A 68 3.51 -12.30 -2.06
N LEU A 69 3.52 -11.24 -1.26
CA LEU A 69 3.55 -9.86 -1.74
C LEU A 69 4.80 -9.59 -2.59
N ILE A 70 5.98 -9.94 -2.06
CA ILE A 70 7.25 -9.78 -2.75
C ILE A 70 7.33 -10.69 -3.98
N SER A 71 6.78 -11.90 -3.92
CA SER A 71 6.74 -12.81 -5.06
C SER A 71 5.96 -12.22 -6.22
N VAL A 72 4.79 -11.62 -5.97
CA VAL A 72 4.00 -10.95 -7.01
C VAL A 72 4.73 -9.70 -7.55
N GLU A 73 5.37 -8.90 -6.68
CA GLU A 73 6.17 -7.76 -7.12
C GLU A 73 7.31 -8.19 -8.08
N ILE A 74 8.06 -9.24 -7.71
CA ILE A 74 9.12 -9.79 -8.56
C ILE A 74 8.54 -10.36 -9.85
N TRP A 75 7.40 -11.04 -9.80
CA TRP A 75 6.72 -11.55 -11.00
C TRP A 75 6.40 -10.41 -11.97
N LYS A 76 5.83 -9.30 -11.47
CA LYS A 76 5.55 -8.10 -12.28
C LYS A 76 6.81 -7.46 -12.84
N TYR A 77 7.92 -7.50 -12.11
CA TYR A 77 9.18 -6.88 -12.56
C TYR A 77 9.99 -7.74 -13.53
N LYS A 78 9.98 -9.07 -13.36
CA LYS A 78 10.87 -9.99 -14.10
C LYS A 78 10.16 -10.85 -15.14
N ILE A 79 8.91 -11.24 -14.90
CA ILE A 79 8.20 -12.20 -15.75
C ILE A 79 7.17 -11.49 -16.63
N PHE A 80 6.37 -10.59 -16.06
CA PHE A 80 5.33 -9.88 -16.81
C PHE A 80 5.85 -9.14 -18.06
N PRO A 81 6.99 -8.42 -18.03
CA PRO A 81 7.51 -7.75 -19.22
C PRO A 81 7.91 -8.75 -20.31
N VAL A 82 8.45 -9.91 -19.92
CA VAL A 82 8.78 -10.99 -20.85
C VAL A 82 7.50 -11.52 -21.50
N LEU A 83 6.43 -11.75 -20.73
CA LEU A 83 5.14 -12.17 -21.27
C LEU A 83 4.61 -11.19 -22.31
N CYS A 84 4.70 -9.88 -22.03
CA CYS A 84 4.26 -8.83 -22.96
C CYS A 84 5.09 -8.74 -24.25
N GLN A 85 6.34 -9.21 -24.24
CA GLN A 85 7.25 -9.16 -25.39
C GLN A 85 7.21 -10.42 -26.28
N LEU A 86 6.50 -11.48 -25.86
CA LEU A 86 6.38 -12.71 -26.64
C LEU A 86 5.41 -12.50 -27.82
N GLU A 87 5.93 -12.56 -29.05
CA GLU A 87 5.15 -12.35 -30.28
C GLU A 87 3.98 -13.34 -30.45
N ASP A 88 4.19 -14.60 -30.04
CA ASP A 88 3.21 -15.68 -30.15
C ASP A 88 2.16 -15.67 -29.03
N PHE A 89 2.33 -14.85 -28.00
CA PHE A 89 1.42 -14.82 -26.86
C PHE A 89 0.27 -13.84 -27.09
N ARG A 90 -0.86 -14.38 -27.56
CA ARG A 90 -2.13 -13.64 -27.71
C ARG A 90 -3.21 -14.30 -26.86
N PRO A 91 -3.28 -13.98 -25.55
CA PRO A 91 -4.22 -14.64 -24.65
C PRO A 91 -5.67 -14.37 -25.09
N ARG A 92 -6.50 -15.40 -25.09
CA ARG A 92 -7.95 -15.29 -25.38
C ARG A 92 -8.69 -14.49 -24.30
N SER A 93 -8.13 -14.41 -23.11
CA SER A 93 -8.64 -13.67 -21.96
C SER A 93 -7.47 -13.11 -21.16
N THR A 94 -7.54 -11.84 -20.78
CA THR A 94 -6.58 -11.19 -19.86
C THR A 94 -6.90 -11.46 -18.40
N PHE A 95 -8.03 -12.11 -18.10
CA PHE A 95 -8.50 -12.35 -16.73
C PHE A 95 -7.47 -13.05 -15.82
N PRO A 96 -6.77 -14.12 -16.24
CA PRO A 96 -5.78 -14.77 -15.36
C PRO A 96 -4.58 -13.88 -15.04
N ILE A 97 -4.19 -12.99 -15.96
CA ILE A 97 -3.11 -12.01 -15.71
C ILE A 97 -3.60 -10.95 -14.73
N TYR A 98 -4.82 -10.43 -14.95
CA TYR A 98 -5.46 -9.49 -14.04
C TYR A 98 -5.54 -10.05 -12.61
N MET A 99 -5.87 -11.34 -12.44
CA MET A 99 -5.91 -11.99 -11.13
C MET A 99 -4.56 -11.95 -10.40
N VAL A 100 -3.45 -12.14 -11.11
CA VAL A 100 -2.09 -12.02 -10.54
C VAL A 100 -1.82 -10.60 -10.06
N LEU A 101 -2.18 -9.59 -10.87
CA LEU A 101 -2.04 -8.19 -10.49
C LEU A 101 -2.91 -7.85 -9.28
N HIS A 102 -4.16 -8.32 -9.28
CA HIS A 102 -5.12 -8.11 -8.20
C HIS A 102 -4.66 -8.71 -6.88
N HIS A 103 -3.95 -9.85 -6.92
CA HIS A 103 -3.47 -10.50 -5.70
C HIS A 103 -2.59 -9.60 -4.84
N GLU A 104 -1.75 -8.77 -5.45
CA GLU A 104 -0.94 -7.80 -4.73
C GLU A 104 -1.79 -6.75 -4.03
N ALA A 105 -2.87 -6.29 -4.66
CA ALA A 105 -3.84 -5.40 -4.06
C ALA A 105 -4.52 -6.04 -2.83
N SER A 106 -4.91 -7.32 -2.94
CA SER A 106 -5.47 -8.09 -1.82
C SER A 106 -4.50 -8.19 -0.64
N LEU A 107 -3.24 -8.52 -0.94
CA LEU A 107 -2.20 -8.74 0.05
C LEU A 107 -1.86 -7.44 0.77
N ILE A 108 -1.62 -6.35 0.03
CA ILE A 108 -1.27 -5.07 0.66
C ILE A 108 -2.44 -4.48 1.45
N ASN A 109 -3.69 -4.70 1.02
CA ASN A 109 -4.86 -4.22 1.75
C ASN A 109 -5.12 -5.03 3.03
N LEU A 110 -4.90 -6.35 3.00
CA LEU A 110 -4.92 -7.19 4.19
C LEU A 110 -3.82 -6.73 5.16
N LEU A 111 -2.59 -6.55 4.66
CA LEU A 111 -1.45 -6.07 5.45
C LEU A 111 -1.72 -4.68 6.03
N GLU A 112 -2.26 -3.73 5.26
CA GLU A 112 -2.67 -2.41 5.78
C GLU A 112 -3.62 -2.56 6.97
N THR A 113 -4.61 -3.45 6.87
CA THR A 113 -5.60 -3.64 7.92
C THR A 113 -4.98 -4.23 9.19
N VAL A 114 -4.10 -5.22 9.07
CA VAL A 114 -3.54 -5.92 10.24
C VAL A 114 -2.30 -5.24 10.83
N PHE A 115 -1.51 -4.49 10.06
CA PHE A 115 -0.30 -3.80 10.57
C PHE A 115 -0.62 -2.62 11.49
N PHE A 116 -1.88 -2.22 11.61
CA PHE A 116 -2.31 -1.27 12.62
C PHE A 116 -1.95 -1.72 14.05
N TYR A 117 -1.88 -3.03 14.31
CA TYR A 117 -1.54 -3.61 15.60
C TYR A 117 -0.04 -3.84 15.75
N LYS A 118 0.51 -3.42 16.89
CA LYS A 118 1.93 -3.52 17.22
C LYS A 118 2.44 -4.96 17.14
N GLU A 119 1.68 -5.92 17.65
CA GLU A 119 2.05 -7.34 17.73
C GLU A 119 2.25 -7.95 16.34
N ILE A 120 1.50 -7.47 15.34
CA ILE A 120 1.65 -7.90 13.95
C ILE A 120 2.99 -7.41 13.39
N CYS A 121 3.33 -6.15 13.65
CA CYS A 121 4.61 -5.59 13.22
C CYS A 121 5.81 -6.34 13.84
N GLU A 122 5.72 -6.70 15.12
CA GLU A 122 6.74 -7.48 15.82
C GLU A 122 6.89 -8.90 15.24
N SER A 123 5.77 -9.54 14.87
CA SER A 123 5.76 -10.89 14.28
C SER A 123 6.34 -10.98 12.85
N ALA A 124 6.61 -9.83 12.21
CA ALA A 124 7.27 -9.81 10.90
C ALA A 124 8.77 -10.17 10.99
N GLU A 125 9.37 -10.00 12.18
CA GLU A 125 10.80 -10.27 12.45
C GLU A 125 11.72 -9.66 11.37
N ASP A 126 12.71 -10.40 10.87
CA ASP A 126 13.65 -9.92 9.85
C ASP A 126 12.99 -9.63 8.48
N ASN A 127 11.81 -10.22 8.21
CA ASN A 127 11.08 -10.00 6.96
C ASN A 127 10.48 -8.59 6.87
N ILE A 128 10.49 -7.82 7.97
CA ILE A 128 10.09 -6.41 7.96
C ILE A 128 10.94 -5.59 6.99
N LEU A 129 12.20 -5.98 6.77
CA LEU A 129 13.10 -5.31 5.82
C LEU A 129 12.59 -5.42 4.39
N ASP A 130 12.09 -6.60 3.99
CA ASP A 130 11.48 -6.81 2.67
C ASP A 130 10.23 -5.93 2.49
N LEU A 131 9.42 -5.78 3.55
CA LEU A 131 8.22 -4.94 3.51
C LEU A 131 8.57 -3.43 3.47
N ILE A 132 9.56 -2.97 4.22
CA ILE A 132 10.07 -1.59 4.15
C ILE A 132 10.58 -1.28 2.74
N ASP A 133 11.36 -2.20 2.17
CA ASP A 133 11.89 -2.10 0.81
C ASP A 133 10.78 -2.05 -0.25
N TYR A 134 9.75 -2.88 -0.09
CA TYR A 134 8.54 -2.86 -0.93
C TYR A 134 7.86 -1.49 -0.85
N CYS A 135 7.56 -1.02 0.36
CA CYS A 135 6.94 0.28 0.58
C CYS A 135 7.76 1.41 -0.05
N HIS A 136 9.07 1.42 0.15
CA HIS A 136 9.97 2.41 -0.47
C HIS A 136 9.86 2.42 -2.00
N ARG A 137 9.89 1.24 -2.66
CA ARG A 137 9.74 1.15 -4.12
C ARG A 137 8.40 1.70 -4.59
N LYS A 138 7.30 1.38 -3.90
CA LYS A 138 5.96 1.90 -4.22
C LYS A 138 5.86 3.40 -4.06
N LEU A 139 6.37 3.95 -2.96
CA LEU A 139 6.35 5.39 -2.71
C LEU A 139 7.25 6.16 -3.66
N THR A 140 8.40 5.59 -4.05
CA THR A 140 9.26 6.18 -5.09
C THR A 140 8.53 6.25 -6.42
N LEU A 141 7.83 5.17 -6.82
CA LEU A 141 7.00 5.18 -8.01
C LEU A 141 5.88 6.23 -7.93
N LEU A 142 5.25 6.35 -6.76
CA LEU A 142 4.18 7.33 -6.51
C LEU A 142 4.69 8.77 -6.63
N ALA A 143 5.86 9.08 -6.07
CA ALA A 143 6.51 10.39 -6.20
C ALA A 143 6.98 10.69 -7.64
N ALA A 144 7.42 9.66 -8.38
CA ALA A 144 7.80 9.82 -9.79
C ALA A 144 6.58 10.12 -10.69
N ARG A 145 5.40 9.58 -10.37
CA ARG A 145 4.17 9.88 -11.12
C ARG A 145 3.72 11.32 -10.98
N SER A 146 3.96 11.95 -9.82
CA SER A 146 3.57 13.34 -9.61
C SER A 146 4.51 14.36 -10.24
N THR A 147 5.72 13.93 -10.64
CA THR A 147 6.70 14.79 -11.33
C THR A 147 6.60 14.70 -12.85
N ASN A 148 6.16 13.56 -13.39
CA ASN A 148 5.98 13.35 -14.83
C ASN A 148 4.51 13.54 -15.24
N GLU A 149 4.15 14.75 -15.69
CA GLU A 149 2.83 15.02 -16.30
C GLU A 149 2.60 14.31 -17.66
N GLN A 150 3.55 13.58 -18.22
CA GLN A 150 3.39 12.86 -19.49
C GLN A 150 4.51 11.84 -19.67
N THR A 151 4.19 10.54 -19.69
CA THR A 151 4.85 9.58 -20.58
C THR A 151 4.04 8.29 -20.63
N ALA A 152 3.19 8.19 -21.64
CA ALA A 152 2.78 6.90 -22.17
C ALA A 152 3.98 6.29 -22.90
N VAL A 153 4.19 4.97 -22.76
CA VAL A 153 4.34 3.99 -23.87
C VAL A 153 4.59 2.62 -23.25
N LEU A 154 3.71 1.67 -23.57
CA LEU A 154 3.99 0.31 -24.06
C LEU A 154 2.63 -0.37 -24.20
N VAL A 155 2.25 -0.82 -25.40
CA VAL A 155 0.90 -1.35 -25.69
C VAL A 155 0.86 -2.88 -25.60
N PRO A 156 0.31 -3.46 -24.52
CA PRO A 156 -0.60 -4.61 -24.53
C PRO A 156 -2.05 -4.05 -24.46
N PRO A 157 -3.16 -4.84 -24.39
CA PRO A 157 -4.50 -4.26 -24.61
C PRO A 157 -4.76 -3.11 -23.63
N GLN A 158 -5.04 -1.92 -24.18
CA GLN A 158 -5.06 -0.61 -23.48
C GLN A 158 -5.81 -0.63 -22.15
N GLU A 159 -6.84 -1.48 -22.03
CA GLU A 159 -7.65 -1.63 -20.83
C GLU A 159 -6.89 -2.31 -19.66
N LEU A 160 -6.17 -3.41 -19.89
CA LEU A 160 -5.44 -4.11 -18.82
C LEU A 160 -4.34 -3.22 -18.24
N GLN A 161 -3.68 -2.44 -19.08
CA GLN A 161 -2.65 -1.51 -18.65
C GLN A 161 -3.24 -0.39 -17.80
N LYS A 162 -4.35 0.22 -18.22
CA LYS A 162 -5.03 1.24 -17.44
C LYS A 162 -5.51 0.70 -16.08
N GLN A 163 -6.02 -0.53 -16.06
CA GLN A 163 -6.40 -1.23 -14.82
C GLN A 163 -5.19 -1.47 -13.91
N ALA A 164 -4.08 -1.95 -14.46
CA ALA A 164 -2.83 -2.15 -13.73
C ALA A 164 -2.29 -0.84 -13.17
N GLU A 165 -2.31 0.25 -13.94
CA GLU A 165 -1.85 1.58 -13.48
C GLU A 165 -2.70 2.15 -12.36
N THR A 166 -4.03 1.99 -12.46
CA THR A 166 -5.00 2.37 -11.42
C THR A 166 -4.75 1.56 -10.15
N MET A 167 -4.62 0.24 -10.29
CA MET A 167 -4.35 -0.66 -9.16
C MET A 167 -2.99 -0.36 -8.51
N GLU A 168 -1.96 -0.08 -9.31
CA GLU A 168 -0.63 0.29 -8.80
C GLU A 168 -0.65 1.59 -8.00
N PHE A 169 -1.49 2.55 -8.41
CA PHE A 169 -1.71 3.77 -7.65
C PHE A 169 -2.30 3.45 -6.26
N GLU A 170 -3.39 2.68 -6.22
CA GLU A 170 -4.02 2.29 -4.96
C GLU A 170 -3.10 1.45 -4.07
N ILE A 171 -2.40 0.46 -4.64
CA ILE A 171 -1.38 -0.33 -3.96
C ILE A 171 -0.33 0.58 -3.31
N SER A 172 0.11 1.62 -4.00
CA SER A 172 1.11 2.55 -3.48
C SER A 172 0.58 3.39 -2.32
N LEU A 173 -0.70 3.78 -2.35
CA LEU A 173 -1.36 4.46 -1.23
C LEU A 173 -1.51 3.53 -0.02
N LYS A 174 -1.80 2.24 -0.24
CA LYS A 174 -1.84 1.24 0.83
C LYS A 174 -0.46 0.99 1.43
N ALA A 175 0.57 0.97 0.58
CA ALA A 175 1.95 0.86 1.01
C ALA A 175 2.40 2.07 1.88
N LEU A 176 1.87 3.27 1.62
CA LEU A 176 2.07 4.43 2.49
C LEU A 176 1.52 4.19 3.90
N SER A 177 0.28 3.71 3.99
CA SER A 177 -0.35 3.38 5.29
C SER A 177 0.44 2.30 6.03
N VAL A 178 0.81 1.21 5.35
CA VAL A 178 1.64 0.13 5.94
C VAL A 178 2.96 0.70 6.44
N LEU A 179 3.65 1.50 5.64
CA LEU A 179 4.90 2.12 6.06
C LEU A 179 4.70 3.00 7.29
N ARG A 180 3.65 3.83 7.30
CA ARG A 180 3.31 4.65 8.47
C ARG A 180 3.12 3.78 9.71
N PHE A 181 2.40 2.66 9.63
CA PHE A 181 2.24 1.75 10.77
C PHE A 181 3.56 1.15 11.24
N ILE A 182 4.47 0.82 10.32
CA ILE A 182 5.84 0.40 10.67
C ILE A 182 6.57 1.52 11.42
N THR A 183 6.44 2.77 10.98
CA THR A 183 7.08 3.91 11.67
C THR A 183 6.53 4.18 13.07
N ASP A 184 5.27 3.82 13.38
CA ASP A 184 4.73 3.92 14.74
C ASP A 184 5.45 3.00 15.72
N GLN A 185 6.07 1.93 15.22
CA GLN A 185 6.69 0.87 16.01
C GLN A 185 8.23 0.95 16.02
N VAL A 186 8.82 2.10 15.67
CA VAL A 186 10.29 2.27 15.59
C VAL A 186 11.05 1.85 16.85
N GLU A 187 10.41 1.90 18.02
CA GLU A 187 11.01 1.47 19.29
C GLU A 187 11.11 -0.06 19.45
N SER A 188 10.22 -0.82 18.81
CA SER A 188 10.23 -2.30 18.85
C SER A 188 10.90 -2.95 17.64
N LEU A 189 11.24 -2.16 16.61
CA LEU A 189 11.87 -2.66 15.40
C LEU A 189 13.37 -2.98 15.59
N PRO A 190 13.91 -3.96 14.83
CA PRO A 190 15.33 -4.22 14.82
C PRO A 190 16.12 -3.01 14.31
N LEU A 191 17.35 -2.82 14.81
CA LEU A 191 18.21 -1.70 14.40
C LEU A 191 18.42 -1.64 12.88
N SER A 192 18.46 -2.79 12.20
CA SER A 192 18.57 -2.86 10.74
C SER A 192 17.40 -2.15 10.03
N ALA A 193 16.18 -2.24 10.55
CA ALA A 193 15.02 -1.56 10.00
C ALA A 193 15.17 -0.03 10.06
N LEU A 194 15.66 0.52 11.18
CA LEU A 194 15.92 1.95 11.29
C LEU A 194 17.05 2.39 10.34
N THR A 195 18.11 1.59 10.16
CA THR A 195 19.16 1.91 9.18
C THR A 195 18.56 1.97 7.78
N ARG A 196 17.72 0.97 7.46
CA ARG A 196 17.10 0.83 6.16
C ARG A 196 16.19 2.01 5.83
N MET A 197 15.35 2.40 6.77
CA MET A 197 14.42 3.53 6.63
C MET A 197 15.14 4.88 6.52
N LEU A 198 16.14 5.12 7.37
CA LEU A 198 16.73 6.45 7.54
C LEU A 198 17.95 6.69 6.66
N ASN A 199 18.83 5.70 6.52
CA ASN A 199 20.14 5.89 5.90
C ASN A 199 20.20 5.28 4.49
N THR A 200 19.58 4.12 4.27
CA THR A 200 19.55 3.49 2.95
C THR A 200 18.52 4.14 2.03
N HIS A 201 17.28 4.26 2.48
CA HIS A 201 16.17 4.78 1.67
C HIS A 201 15.86 6.26 1.87
N ASN A 202 16.38 6.86 2.94
CA ASN A 202 16.12 8.27 3.29
C ASN A 202 14.62 8.62 3.22
N LEU A 203 13.80 7.80 3.89
CA LEU A 203 12.35 7.96 3.90
C LEU A 203 11.88 9.36 4.31
N PRO A 204 12.52 10.09 5.26
CA PRO A 204 12.12 11.46 5.55
C PRO A 204 12.12 12.35 4.31
N CYS A 205 13.15 12.27 3.44
CA CYS A 205 13.18 13.06 2.21
C CYS A 205 12.15 12.58 1.18
N LEU A 206 11.92 11.27 1.06
CA LEU A 206 10.87 10.75 0.17
C LEU A 206 9.48 11.23 0.60
N LEU A 207 9.20 11.28 1.90
CA LEU A 207 7.94 11.79 2.44
C LEU A 207 7.78 13.30 2.21
N VAL A 208 8.87 14.08 2.24
CA VAL A 208 8.86 15.51 1.86
C VAL A 208 8.38 15.67 0.40
N GLU A 209 8.91 14.86 -0.52
CA GLU A 209 8.48 14.90 -1.94
C GLU A 209 6.99 14.57 -2.08
N LEU A 210 6.45 13.65 -1.28
CA LEU A 210 5.01 13.37 -1.26
C LEU A 210 4.17 14.52 -0.70
N VAL A 211 4.67 15.26 0.30
CA VAL A 211 3.99 16.49 0.80
C VAL A 211 3.97 17.57 -0.28
N GLU A 212 5.09 17.78 -0.97
CA GLU A 212 5.21 18.80 -2.02
C GLU A 212 4.29 18.53 -3.21
N HIS A 213 4.29 17.29 -3.66
CA HIS A 213 3.62 16.92 -4.91
C HIS A 213 2.21 16.36 -4.72
N CYS A 214 1.88 15.85 -3.53
CA CYS A 214 0.55 15.35 -3.14
C CYS A 214 -0.14 14.53 -4.25
N PRO A 215 0.36 13.33 -4.58
CA PRO A 215 -0.08 12.55 -5.75
C PRO A 215 -1.57 12.13 -5.72
N TRP A 216 -2.23 12.23 -4.58
CA TRP A 216 -3.68 12.05 -4.39
C TRP A 216 -4.49 13.36 -4.52
N SER A 217 -3.90 14.42 -5.05
CA SER A 217 -4.54 15.71 -5.28
C SER A 217 -4.16 16.25 -6.66
N CYS A 218 -5.14 16.67 -7.44
CA CYS A 218 -4.88 17.25 -8.76
C CYS A 218 -5.90 18.34 -9.11
N ARG A 219 -5.56 19.22 -10.06
CA ARG A 219 -6.49 20.22 -10.59
C ARG A 219 -6.90 19.84 -12.00
N GLU A 220 -8.20 19.72 -12.22
CA GLU A 220 -8.78 19.45 -13.54
C GLU A 220 -9.79 20.55 -13.88
N ALA A 221 -9.59 21.22 -15.02
CA ALA A 221 -10.40 22.36 -15.45
C ALA A 221 -10.57 23.45 -14.36
N GLY A 222 -9.50 23.73 -13.61
CA GLY A 222 -9.46 24.73 -12.53
C GLY A 222 -10.12 24.28 -11.21
N LYS A 223 -10.71 23.08 -11.15
CA LYS A 223 -11.32 22.52 -9.94
C LYS A 223 -10.37 21.53 -9.27
N LEU A 224 -10.27 21.61 -7.94
CA LEU A 224 -9.48 20.67 -7.15
C LEU A 224 -10.21 19.33 -7.05
N LYS A 225 -9.50 18.24 -7.35
CA LYS A 225 -9.92 16.87 -7.07
C LYS A 225 -8.96 16.24 -6.07
N LYS A 226 -9.50 15.47 -5.14
CA LYS A 226 -8.72 14.63 -4.22
C LYS A 226 -9.17 13.18 -4.33
N PHE A 227 -8.25 12.26 -4.10
CA PHE A 227 -8.52 10.83 -4.05
C PHE A 227 -8.79 10.39 -2.61
N GLU A 228 -10.02 9.92 -2.34
CA GLU A 228 -10.39 9.36 -1.05
C GLU A 228 -11.36 8.20 -1.24
N ASN A 229 -11.29 7.19 -0.37
CA ASN A 229 -12.18 6.02 -0.37
C ASN A 229 -12.28 5.32 -1.75
N GLY A 230 -11.15 5.18 -2.45
CA GLY A 230 -11.09 4.49 -3.75
C GLY A 230 -11.59 5.31 -4.94
N ALA A 231 -11.90 6.60 -4.76
CA ALA A 231 -12.42 7.43 -5.85
C ALA A 231 -11.89 8.87 -5.84
N TRP A 232 -11.68 9.39 -7.05
CA TRP A 232 -11.44 10.82 -7.27
C TRP A 232 -12.75 11.60 -7.15
N HIS A 233 -12.78 12.59 -6.27
CA HIS A 233 -13.94 13.47 -6.10
C HIS A 233 -13.52 14.94 -6.16
N MET A 234 -14.44 15.79 -6.64
CA MET A 234 -14.23 17.24 -6.64
C MET A 234 -14.39 17.79 -5.23
N VAL A 235 -13.47 18.65 -4.82
CA VAL A 235 -13.47 19.27 -3.49
C VAL A 235 -14.07 20.67 -3.56
N CYS A 236 -15.04 20.94 -2.70
CA CYS A 236 -15.65 22.26 -2.55
C CYS A 236 -14.64 23.28 -2.00
N PRO A 237 -14.73 24.58 -2.35
CA PRO A 237 -13.79 25.61 -1.90
C PRO A 237 -13.52 25.61 -0.39
N GLU A 238 -14.54 25.34 0.42
CA GLU A 238 -14.49 25.34 1.88
C GLU A 238 -13.64 24.17 2.43
N ASP A 239 -13.62 23.05 1.71
CA ASP A 239 -12.93 21.82 2.11
C ASP A 239 -11.53 21.69 1.48
N GLN A 240 -11.08 22.65 0.66
CA GLN A 240 -9.78 22.55 -0.04
C GLN A 240 -8.60 22.47 0.93
N VAL A 241 -8.70 23.19 2.06
CA VAL A 241 -7.72 23.21 3.15
C VAL A 241 -7.86 22.04 4.13
N LYS A 242 -8.91 21.21 3.99
CA LYS A 242 -9.09 20.04 4.83
C LYS A 242 -8.05 18.97 4.48
N MET A 243 -7.40 18.46 5.51
CA MET A 243 -6.43 17.37 5.43
C MET A 243 -7.17 16.07 5.11
N THR A 244 -6.66 15.32 4.13
CA THR A 244 -7.14 13.96 3.82
C THR A 244 -6.52 12.94 4.76
N LYS A 245 -7.07 11.72 4.78
CA LYS A 245 -6.45 10.60 5.51
C LYS A 245 -5.02 10.33 5.03
N LEU A 246 -4.77 10.45 3.72
CA LEU A 246 -3.46 10.20 3.11
C LEU A 246 -2.43 11.24 3.54
N ASP A 247 -2.82 12.52 3.58
CA ASP A 247 -1.98 13.59 4.13
C ASP A 247 -1.58 13.26 5.59
N GLY A 248 -2.55 12.81 6.38
CA GLY A 248 -2.32 12.36 7.76
C GLY A 248 -1.29 11.23 7.85
N GLN A 249 -1.32 10.25 6.94
CA GLN A 249 -0.33 9.17 6.93
C GLN A 249 1.10 9.69 6.73
N VAL A 250 1.30 10.63 5.80
CA VAL A 250 2.62 11.22 5.54
C VAL A 250 3.11 12.01 6.74
N TRP A 251 2.25 12.86 7.31
CA TRP A 251 2.60 13.72 8.44
C TRP A 251 2.92 12.92 9.69
N LEU A 252 2.16 11.87 9.98
CA LEU A 252 2.42 10.98 11.11
C LEU A 252 3.72 10.19 10.90
N ALA A 253 3.99 9.69 9.69
CA ALA A 253 5.25 9.02 9.39
C ALA A 253 6.46 9.98 9.55
N LEU A 254 6.34 11.23 9.11
CA LEU A 254 7.36 12.27 9.32
C LEU A 254 7.59 12.56 10.81
N LEU A 255 6.52 12.68 11.60
CA LEU A 255 6.61 12.86 13.05
C LEU A 255 7.42 11.73 13.69
N ASN A 256 7.07 10.48 13.39
CA ASN A 256 7.75 9.30 13.94
C ASN A 256 9.23 9.26 13.54
N LEU A 257 9.55 9.50 12.27
CA LEU A 257 10.93 9.40 11.78
C LEU A 257 11.83 10.57 12.19
N LEU A 258 11.26 11.74 12.52
CA LEU A 258 12.03 12.95 12.83
C LEU A 258 12.05 13.31 14.31
N LEU A 259 11.02 12.94 15.07
CA LEU A 259 10.89 13.33 16.48
C LEU A 259 11.23 12.20 17.46
N THR A 260 11.23 10.94 17.03
CA THR A 260 11.58 9.82 17.90
C THR A 260 13.10 9.79 18.20
N PRO A 261 13.53 9.66 19.48
CA PRO A 261 14.94 9.73 19.86
C PRO A 261 15.86 8.72 19.17
N GLU A 262 15.37 7.50 18.93
CA GLU A 262 16.06 6.43 18.21
C GLU A 262 16.39 6.86 16.78
N CYS A 263 15.43 7.49 16.11
CA CYS A 263 15.59 7.99 14.75
C CYS A 263 16.51 9.21 14.70
N GLN A 264 16.35 10.18 15.60
CA GLN A 264 17.21 11.37 15.66
C GLN A 264 18.68 11.05 15.91
N ARG A 265 18.96 10.04 16.76
CA ARG A 265 20.34 9.59 17.01
C ARG A 265 21.00 8.98 15.77
N LYS A 266 20.19 8.47 14.83
CA LYS A 266 20.65 7.69 13.69
C LYS A 266 20.65 8.47 12.38
N TYR A 267 19.66 9.33 12.18
CA TYR A 267 19.48 10.07 10.94
C TYR A 267 20.53 11.19 10.82
N HIS A 268 21.23 11.21 9.68
CA HIS A 268 22.26 12.20 9.44
C HIS A 268 21.66 13.45 8.79
N PHE A 269 21.70 14.57 9.52
CA PHE A 269 21.24 15.87 9.05
C PHE A 269 22.35 16.61 8.29
N ASP A 270 22.76 16.08 7.14
CA ASP A 270 23.66 16.78 6.22
C ASP A 270 22.98 18.02 5.58
N GLY A 271 23.76 18.75 4.79
CA GLY A 271 23.25 19.92 4.09
C GLY A 271 22.11 19.61 3.10
N PHE A 272 22.06 18.42 2.50
CA PHE A 272 21.00 18.05 1.56
C PHE A 272 19.70 17.72 2.31
N ASN A 273 19.74 16.77 3.24
CA ASN A 273 18.61 16.35 4.07
C ASN A 273 18.00 17.54 4.81
N ARG A 274 18.84 18.39 5.41
CA ARG A 274 18.39 19.62 6.06
C ARG A 274 17.61 20.52 5.10
N ARG A 275 18.12 20.76 3.87
CA ARG A 275 17.41 21.60 2.90
C ARG A 275 16.07 21.01 2.50
N GLN A 276 15.99 19.70 2.30
CA GLN A 276 14.73 19.03 1.98
C GLN A 276 13.72 19.16 3.11
N LEU A 277 14.10 18.79 4.34
CA LEU A 277 13.22 18.88 5.51
C LEU A 277 12.69 20.30 5.77
N LEU A 278 13.52 21.33 5.54
CA LEU A 278 13.11 22.71 5.76
C LEU A 278 12.02 23.20 4.80
N LYS A 279 11.79 22.52 3.66
CA LYS A 279 10.67 22.82 2.77
C LYS A 279 9.31 22.57 3.42
N LEU A 280 9.22 21.62 4.37
CA LEU A 280 8.00 21.33 5.13
C LEU A 280 7.43 22.55 5.86
N ARG A 281 8.28 23.53 6.22
CA ARG A 281 7.84 24.76 6.90
C ARG A 281 6.80 25.54 6.10
N ALA A 282 6.81 25.47 4.77
CA ALA A 282 5.83 26.14 3.92
C ALA A 282 4.44 25.49 3.99
N PHE A 283 4.36 24.21 4.38
CA PHE A 283 3.13 23.43 4.44
C PHE A 283 2.50 23.39 5.83
N LEU A 284 3.28 23.69 6.88
CA LEU A 284 2.83 23.78 8.28
C LEU A 284 2.05 25.08 8.56
N THR A 285 0.87 25.19 7.95
CA THR A 285 -0.07 26.29 8.16
C THR A 285 -0.85 26.13 9.47
N ASP A 286 -1.38 27.23 10.02
CA ASP A 286 -2.21 27.20 11.23
C ASP A 286 -3.40 26.24 11.08
N VAL A 287 -4.04 26.22 9.90
CA VAL A 287 -5.17 25.33 9.59
C VAL A 287 -4.76 23.85 9.59
N LEU A 288 -3.54 23.52 9.16
CA LEU A 288 -3.03 22.16 9.23
C LEU A 288 -2.72 21.76 10.68
N ILE A 289 -2.12 22.67 11.44
CA ILE A 289 -1.81 22.46 12.86
C ILE A 289 -3.09 22.29 13.69
N ASP A 290 -4.15 23.05 13.41
CA ASP A 290 -5.46 22.89 14.06
C ASP A 290 -6.07 21.50 13.81
N GLN A 291 -5.83 20.94 12.61
CA GLN A 291 -6.31 19.59 12.23
C GLN A 291 -5.44 18.46 12.77
N LEU A 292 -4.14 18.69 12.97
CA LEU A 292 -3.20 17.73 13.56
C LEU A 292 -2.26 18.44 14.54
N PRO A 293 -2.69 18.67 15.80
CA PRO A 293 -1.95 19.48 16.77
C PRO A 293 -0.54 19.00 17.09
N ASN A 294 -0.28 17.69 16.93
CA ASN A 294 1.05 17.10 17.13
C ASN A 294 2.12 17.68 16.17
N LEU A 295 1.72 18.34 15.09
CA LEU A 295 2.64 19.02 14.16
C LEU A 295 3.32 20.26 14.76
N VAL A 296 2.83 20.79 15.89
CA VAL A 296 3.50 21.89 16.59
C VAL A 296 4.94 21.52 16.97
N ASP A 297 5.17 20.29 17.42
CA ASP A 297 6.51 19.85 17.80
C ASP A 297 7.42 19.65 16.59
N LEU A 298 6.87 19.24 15.45
CA LEU A 298 7.59 19.22 14.19
C LEU A 298 7.97 20.64 13.74
N GLN A 299 7.06 21.60 13.87
CA GLN A 299 7.32 23.00 13.54
C GLN A 299 8.45 23.58 14.40
N ARG A 300 8.47 23.28 15.70
CA ARG A 300 9.55 23.65 16.62
C ARG A 300 10.86 22.99 16.23
N PHE A 301 10.85 21.70 15.95
CA PHE A 301 12.03 20.94 15.52
C PHE A 301 12.63 21.52 14.23
N LEU A 302 11.82 21.82 13.22
CA LEU A 302 12.28 22.42 11.96
C LEU A 302 12.82 23.85 12.16
N SER A 303 12.28 24.60 13.12
CA SER A 303 12.80 25.93 13.48
C SER A 303 14.18 25.84 14.12
N TYR A 304 14.40 24.86 14.99
CA TYR A 304 15.72 24.54 15.53
C TYR A 304 16.68 24.09 14.42
N LEU A 305 16.26 23.15 13.56
CA LEU A 305 17.05 22.66 12.43
C LEU A 305 17.45 23.79 11.46
N ALA A 306 16.64 24.84 11.34
CA ALA A 306 16.92 25.99 10.48
C ALA A 306 18.11 26.81 10.97
N VAL A 307 18.41 26.83 12.27
CA VAL A 307 19.51 27.61 12.86
C VAL A 307 20.73 26.75 13.22
N THR A 308 20.57 25.43 13.30
CA THR A 308 21.66 24.49 13.59
C THR A 308 22.55 24.28 12.37
N GLU A 309 23.87 24.33 12.54
CA GLU A 309 24.82 24.01 11.47
C GLU A 309 24.71 22.54 11.06
N PRO A 310 24.84 22.21 9.75
CA PRO A 310 24.71 20.84 9.30
C PRO A 310 25.86 20.00 9.87
N ALA A 311 25.56 18.77 10.28
CA ALA A 311 26.59 17.88 10.81
C ALA A 311 27.63 17.57 9.71
N PRO A 312 28.93 17.53 10.04
CA PRO A 312 29.94 17.06 9.10
C PRO A 312 29.64 15.62 8.69
N LEU A 313 30.06 15.25 7.47
CA LEU A 313 29.93 13.88 6.97
C LEU A 313 30.64 12.91 7.90
N LYS A 314 29.87 12.03 8.56
CA LYS A 314 30.43 10.90 9.30
C LYS A 314 30.61 9.72 8.35
N LYS A 315 31.83 9.17 8.29
CA LYS A 315 32.10 7.89 7.63
C LYS A 315 31.88 6.78 8.63
N ASP A 316 30.62 6.47 8.91
CA ASP A 316 30.28 5.31 9.73
C ASP A 316 30.27 4.05 8.85
N LEU A 317 30.79 2.94 9.37
CA LEU A 317 30.68 1.64 8.72
C LEU A 317 29.21 1.22 8.75
N ILE A 318 28.55 1.24 7.58
CA ILE A 318 27.17 0.79 7.45
C ILE A 318 27.19 -0.72 7.17
N LEU A 319 26.90 -1.52 8.19
CA LEU A 319 26.61 -2.94 8.01
C LEU A 319 25.11 -3.08 7.70
N GLU A 320 24.77 -3.32 6.44
CA GLU A 320 23.38 -3.53 6.03
C GLU A 320 23.03 -5.02 5.98
N GLN A 321 21.92 -5.38 6.62
CA GLN A 321 21.28 -6.68 6.39
C GLN A 321 20.59 -6.68 5.03
N VAL A 322 20.70 -7.77 4.28
CA VAL A 322 20.04 -7.94 2.98
C VAL A 322 18.62 -8.46 3.21
N PRO A 323 17.59 -7.98 2.48
CA PRO A 323 16.23 -8.51 2.57
C PRO A 323 16.22 -9.99 2.18
N ILE A 324 15.63 -10.83 3.03
CA ILE A 324 15.75 -12.29 2.94
C ILE A 324 14.93 -12.83 1.77
N ILE A 325 13.69 -12.38 1.66
CA ILE A 325 12.71 -12.92 0.73
C ILE A 325 13.08 -12.53 -0.71
N TRP A 326 13.31 -11.24 -0.94
CA TRP A 326 13.65 -10.72 -2.26
C TRP A 326 14.93 -11.38 -2.80
N ASP A 327 16.00 -11.42 -2.00
CA ASP A 327 17.26 -12.02 -2.37
C ASP A 327 17.12 -13.53 -2.64
N HIS A 328 16.37 -14.25 -1.81
CA HIS A 328 16.10 -15.67 -2.02
C HIS A 328 15.40 -15.93 -3.36
N ILE A 329 14.31 -15.22 -3.65
CA ILE A 329 13.53 -15.41 -4.89
C ILE A 329 14.38 -15.06 -6.11
N LEU A 330 15.17 -13.98 -6.05
CA LEU A 330 16.07 -13.61 -7.14
C LEU A 330 17.16 -14.67 -7.37
N LYS A 331 17.88 -15.09 -6.33
CA LYS A 331 18.95 -16.10 -6.46
C LYS A 331 18.44 -17.43 -6.99
N LYS A 332 17.29 -17.90 -6.49
CA LYS A 332 16.67 -19.15 -6.91
C LYS A 332 16.30 -19.15 -8.41
N ASN A 333 15.90 -17.99 -8.94
CA ASN A 333 15.33 -17.85 -10.28
C ASN A 333 16.22 -17.10 -11.29
N THR A 334 17.44 -16.72 -10.90
CA THR A 334 18.40 -16.07 -11.79
C THR A 334 18.64 -16.91 -13.05
N GLY A 335 18.51 -16.28 -14.23
CA GLY A 335 18.64 -16.94 -15.53
C GLY A 335 17.44 -17.79 -15.96
N LYS A 336 16.37 -17.87 -15.17
CA LYS A 336 15.19 -18.72 -15.45
C LYS A 336 13.94 -17.94 -15.83
N TRP A 337 13.97 -16.60 -15.84
CA TRP A 337 12.80 -15.75 -16.06
C TRP A 337 12.04 -16.07 -17.35
N GLU A 338 12.75 -16.20 -18.47
CA GLU A 338 12.15 -16.55 -19.76
C GLU A 338 11.56 -17.96 -19.79
N ALA A 339 12.24 -18.92 -19.15
CA ALA A 339 11.76 -20.29 -19.07
C ALA A 339 10.46 -20.38 -18.23
N ILE A 340 10.40 -19.64 -17.12
CA ILE A 340 9.19 -19.52 -16.29
C ILE A 340 8.07 -18.86 -17.11
N ALA A 341 8.34 -17.74 -17.77
CA ALA A 341 7.35 -17.05 -18.60
C ALA A 341 6.76 -17.99 -19.67
N LYS A 342 7.60 -18.71 -20.42
CA LYS A 342 7.15 -19.68 -21.45
C LYS A 342 6.32 -20.82 -20.86
N GLN A 343 6.72 -21.34 -19.70
CA GLN A 343 5.97 -22.39 -19.01
C GLN A 343 4.60 -21.89 -18.53
N GLN A 344 4.52 -20.67 -17.99
CA GLN A 344 3.26 -20.07 -17.56
C GLN A 344 2.34 -19.72 -18.74
N VAL A 345 2.87 -19.25 -19.86
CA VAL A 345 2.08 -19.06 -21.09
C VAL A 345 1.36 -20.34 -21.48
N LYS A 346 2.09 -21.47 -21.48
CA LYS A 346 1.56 -22.76 -21.93
C LYS A 346 0.53 -23.35 -20.96
N HIS A 347 0.74 -23.20 -19.66
CA HIS A 347 0.00 -23.94 -18.64
C HIS A 347 -0.96 -23.11 -17.79
N VAL A 348 -0.80 -21.77 -17.78
CA VAL A 348 -1.53 -20.87 -16.88
C VAL A 348 -2.28 -19.80 -17.65
N PHE A 349 -1.59 -19.09 -18.55
CA PHE A 349 -2.14 -17.90 -19.23
C PHE A 349 -2.77 -18.19 -20.60
N SER A 350 -2.94 -19.47 -20.95
CA SER A 350 -3.70 -19.91 -22.14
C SER A 350 -4.88 -20.83 -21.78
N PRO A 351 -5.79 -20.42 -20.86
CA PRO A 351 -6.89 -21.27 -20.45
C PRO A 351 -7.97 -21.42 -21.54
N THR A 352 -8.75 -22.48 -21.42
CA THR A 352 -9.99 -22.70 -22.17
C THR A 352 -11.08 -21.71 -21.74
N LYS A 353 -12.14 -21.55 -22.56
CA LYS A 353 -13.25 -20.64 -22.22
C LYS A 353 -13.99 -21.10 -20.97
N GLU A 354 -14.09 -22.42 -20.79
CA GLU A 354 -14.74 -23.09 -19.67
C GLU A 354 -13.97 -22.83 -18.37
N GLU A 355 -12.64 -22.91 -18.39
CA GLU A 355 -11.78 -22.57 -17.25
C GLU A 355 -11.90 -21.10 -16.85
N VAL A 356 -11.88 -20.17 -17.83
CA VAL A 356 -12.08 -18.74 -17.56
C VAL A 356 -13.45 -18.48 -16.94
N ARG A 357 -14.52 -19.12 -17.44
CA ARG A 357 -15.87 -19.00 -16.87
C ARG A 357 -15.93 -19.52 -15.44
N LEU A 358 -15.30 -20.66 -15.16
CA LEU A 358 -15.26 -21.23 -13.82
C LEU A 358 -14.51 -20.32 -12.85
N GLN A 359 -13.35 -19.79 -13.25
CA GLN A 359 -12.57 -18.85 -12.44
C GLN A 359 -13.35 -17.55 -12.18
N ALA A 360 -13.96 -16.96 -13.21
CA ALA A 360 -14.79 -15.77 -13.07
C ALA A 360 -15.99 -16.01 -12.16
N HIS A 361 -16.60 -17.20 -12.21
CA HIS A 361 -17.71 -17.54 -11.32
C HIS A 361 -17.27 -17.65 -9.87
N ARG A 362 -16.15 -18.32 -9.58
CA ARG A 362 -15.57 -18.38 -8.23
C ARG A 362 -15.21 -17.00 -7.70
N TRP A 363 -14.60 -16.17 -8.55
CA TRP A 363 -14.29 -14.79 -8.21
C TRP A 363 -15.54 -14.00 -7.82
N ALA A 364 -16.58 -14.04 -8.66
CA ALA A 364 -17.84 -13.35 -8.39
C ALA A 364 -18.52 -13.83 -7.10
N GLN A 365 -18.37 -15.11 -6.73
CA GLN A 365 -18.91 -15.64 -5.47
C GLN A 365 -18.22 -15.06 -4.23
N ILE A 366 -16.95 -14.66 -4.32
CA ILE A 366 -16.24 -14.00 -3.20
C ILE A 366 -16.83 -12.62 -2.93
N TYR A 367 -17.21 -11.89 -3.99
CA TYR A 367 -17.85 -10.58 -3.92
C TYR A 367 -19.37 -10.69 -4.01
N SER A 368 -19.98 -11.57 -3.20
CA SER A 368 -21.44 -11.67 -3.14
C SER A 368 -22.09 -10.32 -2.78
N LEU A 369 -23.36 -10.13 -3.18
CA LEU A 369 -24.08 -8.88 -2.88
C LEU A 369 -24.06 -8.57 -1.37
N ASP A 370 -24.24 -9.58 -0.53
CA ASP A 370 -24.23 -9.46 0.92
C ASP A 370 -22.87 -8.99 1.46
N MET A 371 -21.78 -9.49 0.86
CA MET A 371 -20.41 -9.05 1.15
C MET A 371 -20.20 -7.59 0.74
N MET A 372 -20.67 -7.20 -0.44
CA MET A 372 -20.53 -5.82 -0.92
C MET A 372 -21.41 -4.83 -0.14
N GLU A 373 -22.60 -5.23 0.30
CA GLU A 373 -23.44 -4.41 1.19
C GLU A 373 -22.80 -4.25 2.58
N ALA A 374 -22.16 -5.29 3.11
CA ALA A 374 -21.45 -5.21 4.38
C ALA A 374 -20.17 -4.34 4.32
N LEU A 375 -19.51 -4.32 3.16
CA LEU A 375 -18.32 -3.49 2.90
C LEU A 375 -18.68 -2.06 2.47
N ALA A 376 -19.96 -1.79 2.19
CA ALA A 376 -20.40 -0.46 1.84
C ALA A 376 -20.13 0.47 3.04
N PRO A 377 -19.51 1.65 2.81
CA PRO A 377 -19.32 2.60 3.89
C PRO A 377 -20.65 2.90 4.56
N ASP A 378 -20.62 3.12 5.89
CA ASP A 378 -21.79 3.45 6.70
C ASP A 378 -22.79 4.28 5.90
N LYS A 379 -24.02 3.78 5.79
CA LYS A 379 -25.06 4.49 5.06
C LYS A 379 -25.10 5.92 5.59
N PRO A 380 -24.98 6.92 4.70
CA PRO A 380 -24.72 8.28 5.10
C PRO A 380 -25.73 8.73 6.15
N ARG A 381 -25.28 9.37 7.23
CA ARG A 381 -26.17 9.81 8.30
C ARG A 381 -26.64 11.24 8.06
N CYS A 382 -27.90 11.48 8.39
CA CYS A 382 -28.52 12.78 8.31
C CYS A 382 -27.77 13.74 9.23
N ARG A 383 -27.26 14.87 8.69
CA ARG A 383 -26.56 15.88 9.49
C ARG A 383 -27.39 16.40 10.67
N VAL A 384 -28.72 16.38 10.54
CA VAL A 384 -29.64 16.95 11.53
C VAL A 384 -30.02 15.94 12.60
N CYS A 385 -30.40 14.72 12.22
CA CYS A 385 -30.98 13.75 13.15
C CYS A 385 -30.14 12.48 13.37
N GLY A 386 -29.05 12.31 12.63
CA GLY A 386 -28.17 11.13 12.75
C GLY A 386 -28.71 9.82 12.16
N GLU A 387 -29.97 9.80 11.72
CA GLU A 387 -30.60 8.67 11.04
C GLU A 387 -30.09 8.47 9.61
N GLU A 388 -30.31 7.28 9.04
CA GLU A 388 -29.92 6.98 7.66
C GLU A 388 -30.49 8.00 6.65
N ALA A 389 -29.62 8.52 5.78
CA ALA A 389 -29.91 9.59 4.85
C ALA A 389 -29.64 9.16 3.40
N GLY A 390 -30.69 9.16 2.58
CA GLY A 390 -30.59 8.86 1.15
C GLY A 390 -30.38 10.07 0.25
N LYS A 391 -30.46 11.30 0.78
CA LYS A 391 -30.43 12.53 -0.03
C LYS A 391 -29.16 13.33 0.24
N ARG A 392 -28.38 13.50 -0.82
CA ARG A 392 -27.14 14.28 -0.81
C ARG A 392 -27.46 15.76 -1.04
N CYS A 393 -26.85 16.65 -0.25
CA CYS A 393 -27.05 18.09 -0.37
C CYS A 393 -26.80 18.56 -1.82
N SER A 394 -27.78 19.20 -2.43
CA SER A 394 -27.67 19.65 -3.83
C SER A 394 -26.64 20.77 -4.02
N ARG A 395 -26.33 21.53 -2.96
CA ARG A 395 -25.34 22.61 -2.95
C ARG A 395 -23.92 22.12 -2.67
N CYS A 396 -23.68 21.53 -1.50
CA CYS A 396 -22.32 21.15 -1.08
C CYS A 396 -21.92 19.73 -1.48
N ARG A 397 -22.88 18.84 -1.76
CA ARG A 397 -22.67 17.40 -2.00
C ARG A 397 -21.83 16.68 -0.92
N ASN A 398 -21.52 17.28 0.21
CA ASN A 398 -20.73 16.64 1.28
C ASN A 398 -21.61 16.23 2.46
N GLU A 399 -22.83 16.76 2.54
CA GLU A 399 -23.78 16.46 3.62
C GLU A 399 -24.94 15.64 3.10
N TRP A 400 -25.48 14.82 4.00
CA TRP A 400 -26.59 13.94 3.73
C TRP A 400 -27.75 14.27 4.66
N TYR A 401 -28.97 14.11 4.15
CA TYR A 401 -30.21 14.37 4.86
C TYR A 401 -31.22 13.25 4.60
N CYS A 402 -31.99 12.90 5.63
CA CYS A 402 -33.09 11.93 5.50
C CYS A 402 -34.28 12.55 4.73
N THR A 403 -34.47 13.86 4.86
CA THR A 403 -35.49 14.64 4.18
C THR A 403 -34.88 15.70 3.26
N ARG A 404 -35.73 16.43 2.54
CA ARG A 404 -35.30 17.35 1.47
C ARG A 404 -34.87 18.70 2.03
#